data_AF-A0A6G3Y1L9-F1
#
_entry.id   AF-A0A6G3Y1L9-F1
#
_cell.length_a   1.000
_cell.length_b   1.000
_cell.length_c   1.000
_cell.angle_alpha   90.00
_cell.angle_beta   90.00
_cell.angle_gamma   90.00
#
_symmetry.space_group_name_H-M   'P 1'
#
loop_
_entity.id
_entity.type
_entity.pdbx_description
1 polymer ?
#
loop_
_entity_poly.entity_id
_entity_poly.type
_entity_poly.pdbx_seq_one_letter_code
_entity_poly.pdbx_strand_id
1 'polypeptide(L)'
;RGAVGTPQRETGLKQLIDRIVKTYRKAGEDNSYFASPADAEIFEHELAYALLHQVFSFNSPVWFNVGTPQPQQVSACFILAVDDSMESIL
;
A
#
# COMPACT_ATOMS: atom_id res chain seq x y z
N ARG A 1 8.04 -4.61 7.83
CA ARG A 1 8.76 -3.33 7.95
C ARG A 1 9.06 -3.08 9.41
N GLY A 2 10.19 -2.41 9.71
CA GLY A 2 10.72 -2.21 11.07
C GLY A 2 12.19 -2.65 11.14
N ALA A 3 12.97 -2.04 12.02
CA ALA A 3 14.38 -2.36 12.18
C ALA A 3 14.57 -3.80 12.68
N VAL A 4 15.65 -4.45 12.23
CA VAL A 4 15.94 -5.84 12.64
C VAL A 4 16.09 -5.90 14.16
N GLY A 5 15.40 -6.85 14.80
CA GLY A 5 15.42 -7.04 16.25
C GLY A 5 14.42 -6.20 17.05
N THR A 6 13.62 -5.33 16.41
CA THR A 6 12.62 -4.55 17.14
C THR A 6 11.24 -5.23 17.16
N PRO A 7 10.42 -5.05 18.21
CA PRO A 7 9.07 -5.61 18.28
C PRO A 7 8.12 -5.09 17.19
N GLN A 8 8.41 -3.91 16.64
CA GLN A 8 7.60 -3.29 15.58
C GLN A 8 7.85 -3.93 14.21
N ARG A 9 8.86 -4.80 14.07
CA ARG A 9 9.19 -5.43 12.80
C ARG A 9 8.15 -6.49 12.44
N GLU A 10 7.52 -6.31 11.29
CA GLU A 10 6.67 -7.37 10.71
C GLU A 10 7.50 -8.64 10.49
N THR A 11 7.02 -9.78 10.99
CA THR A 11 7.70 -11.08 11.00
C THR A 11 7.13 -12.07 9.98
N GLY A 12 6.01 -11.75 9.31
CA GLY A 12 5.39 -12.65 8.36
C GLY A 12 4.45 -11.98 7.37
N LEU A 13 4.10 -12.73 6.32
CA LEU A 13 3.26 -12.26 5.22
C LEU A 13 1.86 -11.82 5.69
N LYS A 14 1.30 -12.50 6.69
CA LYS A 14 -0.01 -12.13 7.26
C LYS A 14 -0.01 -10.68 7.77
N GLN A 15 1.00 -10.27 8.54
CA GLN A 15 1.08 -8.91 9.07
C GLN A 15 1.22 -7.88 7.95
N LEU A 16 2.00 -8.20 6.93
CA LEU A 16 2.22 -7.36 5.75
C LEU A 16 0.92 -7.17 4.95
N ILE A 17 0.19 -8.25 4.68
CA ILE A 17 -1.11 -8.20 3.99
C ILE A 17 -2.13 -7.42 4.84
N ASP A 18 -2.23 -7.74 6.13
CA ASP A 18 -3.16 -7.06 7.05
C ASP A 18 -2.91 -5.54 7.06
N ARG A 19 -1.66 -5.09 7.12
CA ARG A 19 -1.32 -3.66 7.09
C ARG A 19 -1.87 -2.99 5.83
N ILE A 20 -1.63 -3.58 4.67
CA ILE A 20 -1.97 -2.98 3.38
C ILE A 20 -3.49 -2.96 3.21
N VAL A 21 -4.12 -4.11 3.40
CA VAL A 21 -5.55 -4.31 3.14
C VAL A 21 -6.40 -3.46 4.09
N LYS A 22 -6.07 -3.42 5.39
CA LYS A 22 -6.79 -2.58 6.36
C LYS A 22 -6.61 -1.09 6.10
N THR A 23 -5.44 -0.68 5.59
CA THR A 23 -5.23 0.71 5.17
C THR A 23 -6.14 1.08 4.01
N TYR A 24 -6.29 0.20 3.01
CA TYR A 24 -7.19 0.43 1.89
C TYR A 24 -8.67 0.40 2.29
N ARG A 25 -9.09 -0.54 3.16
CA ARG A 25 -10.44 -0.52 3.74
C ARG A 25 -10.70 0.81 4.42
N LYS A 26 -9.82 1.24 5.34
CA LYS A 26 -9.96 2.51 6.04
C LYS A 26 -10.08 3.69 5.07
N ALA A 27 -9.23 3.74 4.04
CA ALA A 27 -9.30 4.79 3.03
C ALA A 27 -10.66 4.78 2.28
N GLY A 28 -11.19 3.60 1.95
CA GLY A 28 -12.50 3.47 1.32
C GLY A 28 -13.65 3.90 2.25
N GLU A 29 -13.57 3.60 3.55
CA GLU A 29 -14.53 4.06 4.55
C GLU A 29 -14.45 5.59 4.72
N ASP A 30 -13.25 6.15 4.88
CA ASP A 30 -13.01 7.60 5.05
C ASP A 30 -13.50 8.40 3.83
N ASN A 31 -13.49 7.80 2.62
CA ASN A 31 -13.98 8.42 1.38
C ASN A 31 -15.39 7.97 0.97
N SER A 32 -16.12 7.24 1.83
CA SER A 32 -17.49 6.78 1.57
C SER A 32 -17.65 5.96 0.28
N TYR A 33 -16.68 5.11 -0.04
CA TYR A 33 -16.71 4.21 -1.20
C TYR A 33 -17.56 2.96 -1.01
N PHE A 34 -17.92 2.62 0.23
CA PHE A 34 -18.71 1.43 0.54
C PHE A 34 -20.16 1.82 0.86
N ALA A 35 -21.13 1.06 0.35
CA ALA A 35 -22.54 1.28 0.62
C ALA A 35 -22.94 0.88 2.05
N SER A 36 -22.23 -0.09 2.63
CA SER A 36 -22.44 -0.56 3.99
C SER A 36 -21.13 -1.00 4.67
N PRO A 37 -21.10 -1.11 6.01
CA PRO A 37 -19.96 -1.69 6.72
C PRO A 37 -19.66 -3.14 6.31
N ALA A 38 -20.68 -3.89 5.88
CA ALA A 38 -20.51 -5.26 5.39
C ALA A 38 -19.75 -5.29 4.06
N ASP A 39 -19.99 -4.33 3.16
CA ASP A 39 -19.26 -4.23 1.89
C ASP A 39 -17.78 -3.89 2.12
N ALA A 40 -17.48 -3.05 3.12
CA ALA A 40 -16.11 -2.73 3.51
C ALA A 40 -15.35 -3.96 4.04
N GLU A 41 -16.04 -4.82 4.80
CA GLU A 41 -15.48 -6.08 5.30
C GLU A 41 -15.28 -7.11 4.19
N ILE A 42 -16.24 -7.25 3.26
CA ILE A 42 -16.10 -8.11 2.09
C ILE A 42 -14.90 -7.67 1.25
N PHE A 43 -14.77 -6.37 0.98
CA PHE A 43 -13.61 -5.82 0.27
C PHE A 43 -12.28 -6.16 0.97
N GLU A 44 -12.22 -6.03 2.30
CA GLU A 44 -11.03 -6.42 3.08
C GLU A 44 -10.69 -7.90 2.85
N HIS A 45 -11.67 -8.79 3.00
CA HIS A 45 -11.45 -10.23 2.88
C HIS A 45 -11.08 -10.67 1.46
N GLU A 46 -11.75 -10.14 0.44
CA GLU A 46 -11.47 -10.46 -0.95
C GLU A 46 -10.09 -9.95 -1.38
N LEU A 47 -9.71 -8.74 -0.97
CA LEU A 47 -8.39 -8.19 -1.27
C LEU A 47 -7.28 -9.00 -0.59
N ALA A 48 -7.47 -9.39 0.68
CA ALA A 48 -6.53 -10.25 1.39
C ALA A 48 -6.41 -11.64 0.73
N TYR A 49 -7.54 -12.24 0.33
CA TYR A 49 -7.56 -13.52 -0.38
C TYR A 49 -6.80 -13.43 -1.69
N ALA A 50 -7.07 -12.40 -2.49
CA ALA A 50 -6.48 -12.25 -3.82
C ALA A 50 -4.96 -11.98 -3.75
N LEU A 51 -4.49 -11.25 -2.74
CA LEU A 51 -3.06 -11.09 -2.45
C LEU A 51 -2.42 -12.39 -1.96
N LEU A 52 -3.05 -13.10 -1.02
CA LEU A 52 -2.48 -14.33 -0.46
C LEU A 52 -2.35 -15.44 -1.53
N HIS A 53 -3.36 -15.58 -2.38
CA HIS A 53 -3.40 -16.59 -3.44
C HIS A 53 -2.80 -16.12 -4.76
N GLN A 54 -2.19 -14.93 -4.78
CA GLN A 54 -1.50 -14.37 -5.95
C GLN A 54 -2.41 -14.27 -7.20
N VAL A 55 -3.71 -14.02 -6.99
CA VAL A 55 -4.65 -13.66 -8.07
C VAL A 55 -4.28 -12.29 -8.65
N PHE A 56 -3.73 -11.41 -7.81
CA PHE A 56 -3.02 -10.20 -8.22
C PHE A 56 -1.89 -9.90 -7.21
N SER A 57 -1.02 -8.94 -7.55
CA SER A 57 -0.03 -8.40 -6.62
C SER A 57 0.18 -6.91 -6.89
N PHE A 58 0.41 -6.15 -5.82
CA PHE A 58 0.81 -4.76 -5.96
C PHE A 58 2.28 -4.63 -6.37
N ASN A 59 2.64 -3.46 -6.90
CA ASN A 59 4.04 -3.10 -7.11
C ASN A 59 4.81 -2.98 -5.78
N SER A 60 6.14 -3.02 -5.82
CA SER A 60 6.98 -3.03 -4.62
C SER A 60 6.78 -1.80 -3.70
N PRO A 61 6.67 -0.56 -4.21
CA PRO A 61 6.40 0.61 -3.36
C PRO A 61 5.14 0.47 -2.48
N VAL A 62 4.06 -0.11 -2.98
CA VAL A 62 2.85 -0.37 -2.19
C VAL A 62 3.18 -1.28 -0.99
N TRP A 63 3.87 -2.40 -1.24
CA TRP A 63 4.26 -3.33 -0.18
C TRP A 63 5.11 -2.67 0.92
N PHE A 64 5.99 -1.75 0.51
CA PHE A 64 6.87 -1.06 1.44
C PHE A 64 6.18 0.05 2.22
N ASN A 65 5.32 0.87 1.59
CA ASN A 65 4.94 2.17 2.14
C ASN A 65 3.51 2.26 2.67
N VAL A 66 2.55 1.50 2.12
CA VAL A 66 1.14 1.64 2.49
C VAL A 66 0.92 1.32 3.97
N GLY A 67 0.24 2.20 4.71
CA GLY A 67 -0.08 1.97 6.13
C GLY A 67 1.12 2.12 7.06
N THR A 68 2.20 2.72 6.60
CA THR A 68 3.36 3.08 7.42
C THR A 68 3.36 4.58 7.74
N PRO A 69 4.07 5.06 8.78
CA PRO A 69 4.13 6.49 9.11
C PRO A 69 4.87 7.37 8.07
N GLN A 70 5.52 6.75 7.09
CA GLN A 70 6.28 7.46 6.07
C GLN A 70 5.35 8.07 5.02
N PRO A 71 5.80 9.07 4.24
CA PRO A 71 5.00 9.59 3.13
C PRO A 71 4.50 8.46 2.22
N GLN A 72 3.23 8.52 1.83
CA GLN A 72 2.55 7.48 1.05
C GLN A 72 2.94 7.54 -0.44
N GLN A 73 4.22 7.36 -0.73
CA GLN A 73 4.72 7.22 -2.10
C GLN A 73 4.57 5.75 -2.53
N VAL A 74 3.65 5.49 -3.47
CA VAL A 74 3.23 4.13 -3.86
C VAL A 74 3.37 3.84 -5.36
N SER A 75 3.90 4.80 -6.12
CA SER A 75 4.19 4.66 -7.56
C SER A 75 5.58 4.09 -7.78
N ALA A 76 5.72 3.15 -8.70
CA ALA A 76 7.04 2.61 -9.09
C ALA A 76 7.72 3.41 -10.20
N CYS A 77 6.96 4.18 -10.97
CA CYS A 77 7.44 4.85 -12.16
C CYS A 77 7.08 6.34 -12.11
N PHE A 78 8.00 7.17 -12.57
CA PHE A 78 7.85 8.61 -12.70
C PHE A 78 8.44 9.05 -14.03
N ILE A 79 7.82 10.05 -14.65
CA ILE A 79 8.36 10.73 -15.82
C ILE A 79 8.53 12.18 -15.41
N LEU A 80 9.75 12.69 -15.54
CA LEU A 80 10.09 14.08 -15.27
C LEU A 80 10.38 14.76 -16.61
N ALA A 81 9.88 15.97 -16.78
CA ALA A 81 10.24 16.80 -17.92
C ALA A 81 11.66 17.36 -17.70
N VAL A 82 12.41 17.49 -18.79
CA VAL A 82 13.75 18.11 -18.80
C VAL A 82 13.77 19.10 -19.96
N ASP A 83 14.03 20.36 -19.65
CA ASP A 83 14.24 21.42 -20.64
C ASP A 83 15.70 21.40 -21.15
N ASP A 84 15.95 22.02 -22.30
CA ASP A 84 17.29 22.15 -22.88
C ASP A 84 18.12 23.25 -22.19
N SER A 85 18.35 23.08 -20.88
CA SER A 85 19.22 23.93 -20.06
C SER A 85 20.01 23.09 -19.06
N MET A 86 21.21 23.55 -18.69
CA MET A 86 22.03 22.86 -17.70
C MET A 86 21.33 22.78 -16.34
N GLU A 87 20.57 23.82 -15.96
CA GLU A 87 19.82 23.85 -14.70
C GLU A 87 18.68 22.82 -14.65
N SER A 88 18.05 22.48 -15.78
CA SER A 88 16.95 21.51 -15.80
C SER A 88 17.41 20.06 -15.84
N ILE A 89 18.63 19.81 -16.33
CA ILE A 89 19.20 18.46 -16.43
C ILE A 89 19.73 17.97 -15.07
N LEU A 90 20.21 18.88 -14.23
CA LEU A 90 20.84 18.61 -12.93
C LEU A 90 19.82 18.52 -11.79
#